data_AF-A0A8T0CUN9-F1
#
_entry.id   AF-A0A8T0CUN9-F1
#
_cell.length_a   1.000
_cell.length_b   1.000
_cell.length_c   1.000
_cell.angle_alpha   90.00
_cell.angle_beta   90.00
_cell.angle_gamma   90.00
#
_symmetry.space_group_name_H-M   'P 1'
#
loop_
_entity.id
_entity.type
_entity.pdbx_description
1 polymer ?
#
loop_
_entity_poly.entity_id
_entity_poly.type
_entity_poly.pdbx_seq_one_letter_code
_entity_poly.pdbx_strand_id
1 'polypeptide(L)'
;MVFPKLFDLCSSATSAKSGQAHSANDSAKSDYDGKEDSSVPLEKVLDCVTSCIHVAYIDDILKEKNNLKLLWIVSLSPEFSWTVKTSAFLSIKGLCSRIHDTLLDSQLASQHANTASLFHELLSSVSLKVAECIATVKIAQVHISASECLLAMITLCRELPLTLGTEAGLKDLLAHLHEVEKSEQAKSLLNRCIHLLETS
;
A
#
# COMPACT_ATOMS: atom_id res chain seq x y z
N MET A 1 20.86 7.26 5.35
CA MET A 1 19.83 6.48 4.64
C MET A 1 18.98 5.74 5.67
N VAL A 2 17.69 6.08 5.79
CA VAL A 2 16.77 5.47 6.78
C VAL A 2 16.04 4.26 6.20
N PHE A 3 15.71 4.29 4.91
CA PHE A 3 14.95 3.23 4.22
C PHE A 3 15.54 1.81 4.31
N PRO A 4 16.85 1.56 4.08
CA PRO A 4 17.39 0.20 4.16
C PRO A 4 17.14 -0.46 5.51
N LYS A 5 17.36 0.28 6.61
CA LYS A 5 17.12 -0.22 7.97
C LYS A 5 15.65 -0.53 8.24
N LEU A 6 14.72 0.21 7.61
CA LEU A 6 13.29 -0.05 7.72
C LEU A 6 12.91 -1.34 6.97
N PHE A 7 13.50 -1.61 5.81
CA PHE A 7 13.22 -2.84 5.07
C PHE A 7 13.82 -4.10 5.73
N ASP A 8 14.97 -3.97 6.39
CA ASP A 8 15.52 -5.04 7.24
C ASP A 8 14.56 -5.37 8.40
N LEU A 9 13.97 -4.33 9.01
CA LEU A 9 12.96 -4.50 10.06
C LEU A 9 11.66 -5.11 9.52
N CYS A 10 11.25 -4.74 8.30
CA CYS A 10 10.10 -5.36 7.62
C CYS A 10 10.33 -6.86 7.41
N SER A 11 11.51 -7.25 6.91
CA SER A 11 11.87 -8.64 6.65
C SER A 11 11.87 -9.48 7.94
N SER A 12 12.29 -8.87 9.04
CA SER A 12 12.26 -9.49 10.37
C SER A 12 10.82 -9.65 10.91
N ALA A 13 9.99 -8.61 10.75
CA ALA A 13 8.59 -8.61 11.19
C ALA A 13 7.71 -9.60 10.40
N THR A 14 8.00 -9.81 9.12
CA THR A 14 7.27 -10.78 8.28
C THR A 14 7.71 -12.22 8.58
N SER A 15 9.00 -12.45 8.83
CA SER A 15 9.56 -13.77 9.16
C SER A 15 9.06 -14.29 10.52
N ALA A 16 8.98 -13.43 11.53
CA ALA A 16 8.46 -13.79 12.86
C ALA A 16 7.02 -14.35 12.80
N LYS A 17 6.19 -13.82 11.88
CA LYS A 17 4.81 -14.28 11.70
C LYS A 17 4.71 -15.60 10.93
N SER A 18 5.66 -15.88 10.04
CA SER A 18 5.74 -17.16 9.31
C SER A 18 6.19 -18.32 10.22
N GLY A 19 7.00 -18.04 11.25
CA GLY A 19 7.47 -19.06 12.20
C GLY A 19 6.44 -19.48 13.25
N GLN A 20 5.33 -18.75 13.39
CA GLN A 20 4.28 -19.05 14.36
C GLN A 20 3.12 -19.87 13.78
N ALA A 21 3.21 -20.28 12.50
CA ALA A 21 2.28 -21.22 11.90
C ALA A 21 2.82 -22.66 12.07
N HIS A 22 2.09 -23.45 12.86
CA HIS A 22 2.32 -24.86 13.24
C HIS A 22 3.28 -25.13 14.40
N SER A 23 2.74 -25.07 15.62
CA SER A 23 2.95 -26.16 16.56
C SER A 23 1.72 -26.34 17.45
N ALA A 24 0.83 -27.23 17.00
CA ALA A 24 -0.18 -27.84 17.85
C ALA A 24 0.29 -29.27 18.12
N ASN A 25 1.08 -29.47 19.18
CA ASN A 25 0.82 -30.49 20.19
C ASN A 25 1.87 -30.53 21.32
N ASP A 26 1.29 -30.84 22.48
CA ASP A 26 1.81 -31.49 23.68
C ASP A 26 2.70 -30.76 24.70
N SER A 27 2.08 -30.66 25.88
CA SER A 27 2.64 -30.53 27.22
C SER A 27 4.02 -31.15 27.40
N ALA A 28 5.01 -30.31 27.69
CA ALA A 28 6.01 -30.57 28.73
C ALA A 28 6.61 -29.24 29.20
N LYS A 29 6.63 -29.05 30.52
CA LYS A 29 7.35 -27.95 31.17
C LYS A 29 8.84 -28.04 30.84
N SER A 30 9.40 -27.02 30.22
CA SER A 30 10.80 -26.66 30.38
C SER A 30 10.91 -25.15 30.44
N ASP A 31 11.48 -24.65 31.53
CA ASP A 31 11.87 -23.25 31.70
C ASP A 31 12.80 -22.87 30.55
N TYR A 32 12.27 -22.16 29.57
CA TYR A 32 13.04 -21.50 28.54
C TYR A 32 13.13 -20.04 28.94
N ASP A 33 14.34 -19.62 29.35
CA ASP A 33 14.78 -18.23 29.32
C ASP A 33 14.81 -17.78 27.86
N GLY A 34 13.62 -17.60 27.29
CA GLY A 34 13.44 -17.10 25.94
C GLY A 34 13.51 -15.59 26.02
N LYS A 35 14.64 -15.02 25.56
CA LYS A 35 14.65 -13.63 25.11
C LYS A 35 13.43 -13.44 24.23
N GLU A 36 12.47 -12.69 24.74
CA GLU A 36 11.32 -12.22 24.01
C GLU A 36 11.89 -11.41 22.84
N ASP A 37 11.98 -12.04 21.66
CA ASP A 37 12.35 -11.35 20.44
C ASP A 37 11.27 -10.29 20.24
N SER A 38 11.58 -9.06 20.69
CA SER A 38 10.70 -7.90 20.62
C SER A 38 10.62 -7.47 19.15
N SER A 39 9.97 -8.29 18.32
CA SER A 39 9.75 -7.98 16.92
C SER A 39 8.82 -6.78 16.85
N VAL A 40 9.26 -5.74 16.14
CA VAL A 40 8.45 -4.53 15.98
C VAL A 40 7.24 -4.88 15.11
N PRO A 41 6.00 -4.55 15.52
CA PRO A 41 4.82 -4.81 14.70
C PRO A 41 4.93 -4.15 13.33
N LEU A 42 4.61 -4.88 12.26
CA LEU A 42 4.70 -4.38 10.87
C LEU A 42 3.92 -3.07 10.67
N GLU A 43 2.80 -2.89 11.37
CA GLU A 43 2.03 -1.64 11.41
C GLU A 43 2.92 -0.44 11.81
N LYS A 44 3.73 -0.59 12.87
CA LYS A 44 4.62 0.47 13.34
C LYS A 44 5.76 0.72 12.37
N VAL A 45 6.23 -0.31 11.68
CA VAL A 45 7.23 -0.15 10.61
C VAL A 45 6.65 0.65 9.44
N LEU A 46 5.40 0.37 9.05
CA LEU A 46 4.68 1.14 8.03
C LEU A 46 4.44 2.60 8.45
N ASP A 47 4.14 2.85 9.72
CA ASP A 47 4.01 4.21 10.26
C ASP A 47 5.35 4.98 10.15
N CYS A 48 6.48 4.30 10.43
CA CYS A 48 7.82 4.86 10.23
C CYS A 48 8.13 5.11 8.75
N VAL A 49 7.81 4.17 7.85
CA VAL A 49 7.99 4.33 6.40
C VAL A 49 7.17 5.51 5.90
N THR A 50 5.92 5.63 6.34
CA THR A 50 5.05 6.76 6.02
C THR A 50 5.69 8.08 6.46
N SER A 51 6.20 8.15 7.68
CA SER A 51 6.90 9.35 8.17
C SER A 51 8.15 9.68 7.34
N CYS A 52 8.91 8.66 6.92
CA CYS A 52 10.08 8.83 6.06
C CYS A 52 9.72 9.34 4.67
N ILE A 53 8.64 8.85 4.06
CA ILE A 53 8.15 9.32 2.76
C ILE A 53 7.88 10.83 2.78
N HIS A 54 7.27 11.35 3.86
CA HIS A 54 6.93 12.77 3.95
C HIS A 54 8.15 13.69 3.99
N VAL A 55 9.27 13.25 4.57
CA VAL A 55 10.46 14.09 4.77
C VAL A 55 11.61 13.80 3.81
N ALA A 56 11.61 12.65 3.15
CA ALA A 56 12.69 12.25 2.25
C ALA A 56 12.69 13.05 0.93
N TYR A 57 13.87 13.22 0.34
CA TYR A 57 14.01 13.69 -1.02
C TYR A 57 13.40 12.68 -1.99
N ILE A 58 12.76 13.17 -3.05
CA ILE A 58 12.08 12.30 -4.03
C ILE A 58 13.07 11.31 -4.67
N ASP A 59 14.31 11.72 -4.94
CA ASP A 59 15.34 10.85 -5.51
C ASP A 59 15.68 9.65 -4.60
N ASP A 60 15.62 9.83 -3.28
CA ASP A 60 15.87 8.73 -2.34
C ASP A 60 14.67 7.78 -2.27
N ILE A 61 13.44 8.29 -2.41
CA ILE A 61 12.23 7.48 -2.54
C ILE A 61 12.28 6.66 -3.83
N LEU A 62 12.68 7.27 -4.94
CA LEU A 62 12.77 6.62 -6.26
C LEU A 62 13.79 5.47 -6.25
N LYS A 63 14.91 5.59 -5.52
CA LYS A 63 15.89 4.50 -5.35
C LYS A 63 15.30 3.28 -4.65
N GLU A 64 14.33 3.49 -3.76
CA GLU A 64 13.75 2.45 -2.91
C GLU A 64 12.45 1.88 -3.46
N LYS A 65 12.09 2.22 -4.72
CA LYS A 65 10.80 1.87 -5.32
C LYS A 65 10.41 0.41 -5.22
N ASN A 66 11.34 -0.50 -5.48
CA ASN A 66 11.07 -1.93 -5.49
C ASN A 66 10.80 -2.44 -4.07
N ASN A 67 11.51 -1.88 -3.09
CA ASN A 67 11.35 -2.23 -1.69
C ASN A 67 10.01 -1.70 -1.16
N LEU A 68 9.61 -0.48 -1.53
CA LEU A 68 8.28 0.07 -1.21
C LEU A 68 7.16 -0.76 -1.84
N LYS A 69 7.28 -1.12 -3.13
CA LYS A 69 6.32 -1.98 -3.81
C LYS A 69 6.17 -3.32 -3.10
N LEU A 70 7.29 -4.00 -2.82
CA LEU A 70 7.28 -5.29 -2.14
C LEU A 70 6.66 -5.18 -0.74
N LEU A 71 7.03 -4.16 0.03
CA LEU A 71 6.49 -3.91 1.36
C LEU A 71 4.96 -3.78 1.32
N TRP A 72 4.42 -2.99 0.40
CA TRP A 72 2.97 -2.82 0.28
C TRP A 72 2.28 -4.08 -0.20
N ILE A 73 2.79 -4.78 -1.21
CA ILE A 73 2.22 -6.05 -1.66
C ILE A 73 2.14 -7.04 -0.49
N VAL A 74 3.23 -7.21 0.27
CA VAL A 74 3.27 -8.10 1.44
C VAL A 74 2.28 -7.65 2.52
N SER A 75 2.25 -6.36 2.84
CA SER A 75 1.36 -5.82 3.89
C SER A 75 -0.12 -5.95 3.55
N LEU A 76 -0.46 -5.95 2.26
CA LEU A 76 -1.82 -6.10 1.75
C LEU A 76 -2.26 -7.57 1.62
N SER A 77 -1.33 -8.53 1.71
CA SER A 77 -1.67 -9.96 1.61
C SER A 77 -2.65 -10.43 2.70
N PRO A 78 -3.50 -11.43 2.44
CA PRO A 78 -4.57 -11.86 3.34
C PRO A 78 -4.13 -12.24 4.76
N GLU A 79 -2.87 -12.64 4.94
CA GLU A 79 -2.29 -13.10 6.20
C GLU A 79 -2.10 -11.97 7.23
N PHE A 80 -2.12 -10.71 6.80
CA PHE A 80 -1.95 -9.55 7.67
C PHE A 80 -3.27 -8.99 8.19
N SER A 81 -3.24 -8.39 9.38
CA SER A 81 -4.43 -7.79 10.00
C SER A 81 -4.95 -6.62 9.17
N TRP A 82 -6.21 -6.26 9.42
CA TRP A 82 -6.78 -5.06 8.82
C TRP A 82 -6.04 -3.78 9.26
N THR A 83 -5.45 -3.74 10.46
CA THR A 83 -4.66 -2.58 10.92
C THR A 83 -3.39 -2.38 10.10
N VAL A 84 -2.68 -3.48 9.80
CA VAL A 84 -1.51 -3.44 8.89
C VAL A 84 -1.92 -2.97 7.49
N LYS A 85 -3.06 -3.44 6.97
CA LYS A 85 -3.61 -2.98 5.69
C LYS A 85 -3.92 -1.49 5.71
N THR A 86 -4.54 -1.00 6.79
CA THR A 86 -4.83 0.43 6.96
C THR A 86 -3.56 1.27 7.01
N SER A 87 -2.51 0.87 7.75
CA SER A 87 -1.22 1.57 7.71
C SER A 87 -0.56 1.51 6.33
N ALA A 88 -0.71 0.42 5.58
CA ALA A 88 -0.24 0.34 4.20
C ALA A 88 -0.98 1.35 3.30
N PHE A 89 -2.32 1.46 3.41
CA PHE A 89 -3.10 2.46 2.67
C PHE A 89 -2.64 3.89 2.98
N LEU A 90 -2.39 4.21 4.25
CA LEU A 90 -1.87 5.53 4.66
C LEU A 90 -0.49 5.79 4.08
N SER A 91 0.39 4.80 4.07
CA SER A 91 1.72 4.88 3.49
C SER A 91 1.68 5.17 1.98
N ILE A 92 0.82 4.45 1.25
CA ILE A 92 0.60 4.64 -0.19
C ILE A 92 0.03 6.04 -0.48
N LYS A 93 -0.99 6.48 0.28
CA LYS A 93 -1.55 7.83 0.16
C LYS A 93 -0.51 8.91 0.44
N GLY A 94 0.36 8.69 1.44
CA GLY A 94 1.48 9.57 1.75
C GLY A 94 2.46 9.71 0.58
N LEU A 95 2.78 8.60 -0.12
CA LEU A 95 3.57 8.67 -1.34
C LEU A 95 2.86 9.47 -2.44
N CYS A 96 1.57 9.23 -2.65
CA CYS A 96 0.80 9.95 -3.67
C CYS A 96 0.83 11.47 -3.42
N SER A 97 0.60 11.90 -2.16
CA SER A 97 0.70 13.31 -1.78
C SER A 97 2.10 13.88 -2.03
N ARG A 98 3.15 13.15 -1.61
CA ARG A 98 4.53 13.60 -1.75
C ARG A 98 4.93 13.80 -3.21
N ILE A 99 4.49 12.90 -4.08
CA ILE A 99 4.72 13.01 -5.52
C ILE A 99 3.95 14.21 -6.08
N HIS A 100 2.66 14.34 -5.75
CA HIS A 100 1.83 15.46 -6.20
C HIS A 100 2.46 16.82 -5.85
N ASP A 101 2.91 17.00 -4.60
CA ASP A 101 3.60 18.21 -4.16
C ASP A 101 4.85 18.50 -5.00
N THR A 102 5.61 17.44 -5.33
CA THR A 102 6.82 17.56 -6.16
C THR A 102 6.49 17.97 -7.60
N LEU A 103 5.36 17.52 -8.15
CA LEU A 103 4.91 17.90 -9.50
C LEU A 103 4.53 19.38 -9.58
N LEU A 104 3.95 19.94 -8.51
CA LEU A 104 3.56 21.35 -8.45
C LEU A 104 4.77 22.31 -8.39
N ASP A 105 5.90 21.86 -7.84
CA ASP A 105 7.09 22.71 -7.62
C ASP A 105 7.92 22.99 -8.90
N SER A 106 7.52 22.48 -10.07
CA SER A 106 7.90 22.88 -11.45
C SER A 106 9.39 22.95 -11.86
N GLN A 107 10.37 22.83 -10.96
CA GLN A 107 11.80 22.90 -11.31
C GLN A 107 12.40 21.57 -11.83
N LEU A 108 11.61 20.49 -11.86
CA LEU A 108 12.15 19.14 -11.93
C LEU A 108 11.64 18.32 -13.11
N ALA A 109 11.35 18.94 -14.27
CA ALA A 109 10.84 18.30 -15.49
C ALA A 109 11.53 16.95 -15.87
N SER A 110 12.83 16.79 -15.59
CA SER A 110 13.58 15.54 -15.82
C SER A 110 13.21 14.40 -14.84
N GLN A 111 12.75 14.70 -13.63
CA GLN A 111 12.27 13.71 -12.66
C GLN A 111 10.86 13.21 -12.96
N HIS A 112 10.07 13.91 -13.79
CA HIS A 112 8.69 13.51 -14.12
C HIS A 112 8.64 12.12 -14.78
N ALA A 113 9.63 11.77 -15.62
CA ALA A 113 9.66 10.47 -16.29
C ALA A 113 9.93 9.30 -15.32
N ASN A 114 10.87 9.49 -14.38
CA ASN A 114 11.19 8.47 -13.38
C ASN A 114 10.05 8.30 -12.36
N THR A 115 9.45 9.41 -11.94
CA THR A 115 8.28 9.45 -11.07
C THR A 115 7.05 8.81 -11.74
N ALA A 116 6.82 9.10 -13.02
CA ALA A 116 5.77 8.46 -13.81
C ALA A 116 5.99 6.95 -13.92
N SER A 117 7.21 6.50 -14.25
CA SER A 117 7.54 5.08 -14.33
C SER A 117 7.33 4.34 -13.01
N LEU A 118 7.78 4.92 -11.89
CA LEU A 118 7.53 4.39 -10.55
C LEU A 118 6.03 4.20 -10.33
N PHE A 119 5.27 5.25 -10.59
CA PHE A 119 3.88 5.28 -10.21
C PHE A 119 3.01 4.37 -11.09
N HIS A 120 3.34 4.23 -12.38
CA HIS A 120 2.73 3.23 -13.25
C HIS A 120 2.96 1.79 -12.75
N GLU A 121 4.18 1.49 -12.27
CA GLU A 121 4.51 0.17 -11.71
C GLU A 121 3.75 -0.09 -10.39
N LEU A 122 3.60 0.92 -9.55
CA LEU A 122 2.81 0.85 -8.32
C LEU A 122 1.32 0.72 -8.61
N LEU A 123 0.78 1.50 -9.56
CA LEU A 123 -0.64 1.45 -9.90
C LEU A 123 -1.00 0.08 -10.48
N SER A 124 -0.21 -0.47 -11.39
CA SER A 124 -0.52 -1.78 -11.98
C SER A 124 -0.53 -2.96 -11.00
N SER A 125 0.26 -2.91 -9.92
CA SER A 125 0.43 -4.05 -9.01
C SER A 125 -0.18 -3.85 -7.61
N VAL A 126 -0.07 -2.65 -7.05
CA VAL A 126 -0.53 -2.35 -5.69
C VAL A 126 -2.03 -2.03 -5.66
N SER A 127 -2.56 -1.35 -6.69
CA SER A 127 -4.00 -1.01 -6.73
C SER A 127 -4.89 -2.24 -6.70
N LEU A 128 -4.49 -3.30 -7.42
CA LEU A 128 -5.21 -4.57 -7.42
C LEU A 128 -5.24 -5.17 -6.00
N LYS A 129 -4.11 -5.12 -5.28
CA LYS A 129 -4.04 -5.57 -3.87
C LYS A 129 -4.88 -4.71 -2.93
N VAL A 130 -4.96 -3.40 -3.17
CA VAL A 130 -5.85 -2.51 -2.41
C VAL A 130 -7.32 -2.87 -2.68
N ALA A 131 -7.71 -3.09 -3.93
CA ALA A 131 -9.06 -3.50 -4.30
C ALA A 131 -9.44 -4.89 -3.74
N GLU A 132 -8.51 -5.85 -3.76
CA GLU A 132 -8.68 -7.17 -3.12
C GLU A 132 -8.97 -7.05 -1.61
N CYS A 133 -8.43 -6.04 -0.92
CA CYS A 133 -8.74 -5.81 0.49
C CYS A 133 -10.21 -5.44 0.73
N ILE A 134 -10.85 -4.74 -0.22
CA ILE A 134 -12.29 -4.41 -0.17
C ILE A 134 -13.12 -5.69 -0.31
N ALA A 135 -12.69 -6.62 -1.17
CA ALA A 135 -13.39 -7.89 -1.35
C ALA A 135 -13.31 -8.80 -0.11
N THR A 136 -12.21 -8.74 0.64
CA THR A 136 -11.84 -9.76 1.63
C THR A 136 -12.07 -9.32 3.09
N VAL A 137 -11.91 -8.04 3.41
CA VAL A 137 -11.94 -7.54 4.79
C VAL A 137 -13.33 -7.03 5.15
N LYS A 138 -14.12 -7.75 5.95
CA LYS A 138 -15.51 -7.39 6.31
C LYS A 138 -15.64 -6.23 7.31
N ILE A 139 -14.93 -5.13 7.11
CA ILE A 139 -14.93 -3.93 7.98
C ILE A 139 -15.13 -2.70 7.11
N ALA A 140 -16.27 -2.02 7.27
CA ALA A 140 -16.64 -0.87 6.44
C ALA A 140 -15.58 0.25 6.42
N GLN A 141 -14.92 0.51 7.55
CA GLN A 141 -13.85 1.51 7.62
C GLN A 141 -12.61 1.15 6.78
N VAL A 142 -12.33 -0.15 6.63
CA VAL A 142 -11.25 -0.64 5.78
C VAL A 142 -11.61 -0.44 4.32
N HIS A 143 -12.87 -0.69 3.95
CA HIS A 143 -13.37 -0.44 2.60
C HIS A 143 -13.22 1.05 2.24
N ILE A 144 -13.70 1.96 3.11
CA ILE A 144 -13.55 3.41 2.91
C ILE A 144 -12.09 3.79 2.73
N SER A 145 -11.21 3.35 3.63
CA SER A 145 -9.77 3.66 3.57
C SER A 145 -9.10 3.14 2.30
N ALA A 146 -9.46 1.93 1.86
CA ALA A 146 -8.95 1.33 0.64
C ALA A 146 -9.46 2.08 -0.60
N SER A 147 -10.73 2.46 -0.64
CA SER A 147 -11.31 3.26 -1.74
C SER A 147 -10.69 4.66 -1.82
N GLU A 148 -10.42 5.31 -0.68
CA GLU A 148 -9.66 6.57 -0.67
C GLU A 148 -8.23 6.40 -1.17
N CYS A 149 -7.58 5.28 -0.82
CA CYS A 149 -6.24 4.96 -1.31
C CYS A 149 -6.24 4.77 -2.82
N LEU A 150 -7.18 3.99 -3.37
CA LEU A 150 -7.35 3.82 -4.81
C LEU A 150 -7.61 5.15 -5.51
N LEU A 151 -8.46 6.01 -4.94
CA LEU A 151 -8.76 7.30 -5.51
C LEU A 151 -7.51 8.19 -5.57
N ALA A 152 -6.73 8.27 -4.49
CA ALA A 152 -5.46 9.00 -4.48
C ALA A 152 -4.49 8.45 -5.54
N MET A 153 -4.46 7.13 -5.69
CA MET A 153 -3.61 6.50 -6.69
C MET A 153 -4.03 6.88 -8.12
N ILE A 154 -5.30 6.71 -8.46
CA ILE A 154 -5.83 6.97 -9.79
C ILE A 154 -5.75 8.46 -10.14
N THR A 155 -6.04 9.36 -9.19
CA THR A 155 -5.93 10.81 -9.40
C THR A 155 -4.53 11.21 -9.80
N LEU A 156 -3.51 10.76 -9.06
CA LEU A 156 -2.12 11.10 -9.39
C LEU A 156 -1.70 10.54 -10.75
N CYS A 157 -2.21 9.37 -11.14
CA CYS A 157 -1.90 8.81 -12.46
C CYS A 157 -2.40 9.67 -13.61
N ARG A 158 -3.53 10.36 -13.45
CA ARG A 158 -4.06 11.27 -14.47
C ARG A 158 -3.26 12.56 -14.63
N GLU A 159 -2.55 12.97 -13.57
CA GLU A 159 -1.69 14.15 -13.58
C GLU A 159 -0.32 13.84 -14.21
N LEU A 160 0.05 12.57 -14.24
CA LEU A 160 1.26 12.08 -14.88
C LEU A 160 0.98 11.77 -16.36
N PRO A 161 1.96 11.96 -17.27
CA PRO A 161 1.82 11.64 -18.69
C PRO A 161 1.92 10.12 -18.91
N LEU A 162 1.06 9.35 -18.26
CA LEU A 162 1.03 7.89 -18.29
C LEU A 162 -0.11 7.41 -19.18
N THR A 163 0.21 6.51 -20.11
CA THR A 163 -0.82 5.79 -20.87
C THR A 163 -1.42 4.71 -19.96
N LEU A 164 -2.66 4.91 -19.50
CA LEU A 164 -3.40 4.01 -18.61
C LEU A 164 -3.86 2.69 -19.29
N GLY A 165 -3.08 2.19 -20.26
CA GLY A 165 -3.49 1.19 -21.24
C GLY A 165 -3.61 -0.24 -20.72
N THR A 166 -3.47 -0.50 -19.41
CA THR A 166 -3.44 -1.87 -18.86
C THR A 166 -4.25 -2.02 -17.57
N GLU A 167 -5.29 -1.20 -17.38
CA GLU A 167 -6.13 -1.22 -16.17
C GLU A 167 -7.52 -1.83 -16.37
N ALA A 168 -7.78 -2.49 -17.49
CA ALA A 168 -9.05 -3.18 -17.73
C ALA A 168 -9.43 -4.12 -16.58
N GLY A 169 -8.47 -4.88 -16.05
CA GLY A 169 -8.69 -5.77 -14.90
C GLY A 169 -9.01 -5.04 -13.59
N LEU A 170 -8.42 -3.86 -13.36
CA LEU A 170 -8.75 -3.03 -12.21
C LEU A 170 -10.16 -2.46 -12.35
N LYS A 171 -10.50 -1.92 -13.53
CA LYS A 171 -11.81 -1.34 -13.81
C LYS A 171 -12.94 -2.36 -13.57
N ASP A 172 -12.82 -3.56 -14.14
CA ASP A 172 -13.84 -4.61 -13.99
C ASP A 172 -14.01 -5.03 -12.53
N LEU A 173 -12.90 -5.13 -11.79
CA LEU A 173 -12.93 -5.42 -10.36
C LEU A 173 -13.62 -4.30 -9.56
N LEU A 174 -13.31 -3.03 -9.85
CA LEU A 174 -13.94 -1.90 -9.17
C LEU A 174 -15.44 -1.82 -9.46
N ALA A 175 -15.86 -2.10 -10.69
CA ALA A 175 -17.28 -2.17 -11.06
C ALA A 175 -17.99 -3.28 -10.27
N HIS A 176 -17.40 -4.48 -10.16
CA HIS A 176 -17.94 -5.54 -9.34
C HIS A 176 -18.05 -5.13 -7.86
N LEU A 177 -16.98 -4.55 -7.30
CA LEU A 177 -16.95 -4.09 -5.90
C LEU A 177 -18.00 -3.02 -5.63
N HIS A 178 -18.19 -2.07 -6.54
CA HIS A 178 -19.22 -1.03 -6.43
C HIS A 178 -20.63 -1.61 -6.32
N GLU A 179 -20.95 -2.67 -7.08
CA GLU A 179 -22.27 -3.29 -7.04
C GLU A 179 -22.55 -3.99 -5.71
N VAL A 180 -21.54 -4.68 -5.15
CA VAL A 180 -21.70 -5.48 -3.93
C VAL A 180 -21.42 -4.71 -2.64
N GLU A 181 -20.87 -3.49 -2.73
CA GLU A 181 -20.55 -2.63 -1.58
C GLU A 181 -21.83 -2.17 -0.85
N LYS A 182 -21.77 -2.25 0.48
CA LYS A 182 -22.87 -1.87 1.38
C LYS A 182 -22.66 -0.51 2.03
N SER A 183 -21.41 -0.06 2.15
CA SER A 183 -21.07 1.27 2.66
C SER A 183 -21.27 2.31 1.57
N GLU A 184 -22.27 3.18 1.73
CA GLU A 184 -22.56 4.27 0.77
C GLU A 184 -21.34 5.17 0.52
N GLN A 185 -20.54 5.41 1.57
CA GLN A 185 -19.31 6.20 1.44
C GLN A 185 -18.26 5.48 0.58
N ALA A 186 -18.00 4.20 0.85
CA ALA A 186 -17.06 3.42 0.04
C ALA A 186 -17.57 3.28 -1.41
N LYS A 187 -18.87 3.07 -1.59
CA LYS A 187 -19.53 2.97 -2.88
C LYS A 187 -19.37 4.25 -3.69
N SER A 188 -19.60 5.42 -3.07
CA SER A 188 -19.37 6.72 -3.71
C SER A 188 -17.91 6.91 -4.16
N LEU A 189 -16.95 6.52 -3.31
CA LEU A 189 -15.52 6.58 -3.64
C LEU A 189 -15.15 5.64 -4.79
N LEU A 190 -15.68 4.41 -4.80
CA LEU A 190 -15.49 3.43 -5.88
C LEU A 190 -16.06 3.96 -7.21
N ASN A 191 -17.26 4.52 -7.19
CA ASN A 191 -17.86 5.14 -8.38
C ASN A 191 -16.98 6.26 -8.94
N ARG A 192 -16.40 7.08 -8.05
CA ARG A 192 -15.46 8.13 -8.46
C ARG A 192 -14.19 7.55 -9.08
N CYS A 193 -13.66 6.45 -8.53
CA CYS A 193 -12.52 5.74 -9.13
C CYS A 193 -12.84 5.26 -10.55
N ILE A 194 -13.98 4.59 -10.74
CA ILE A 194 -14.44 4.09 -12.05
C ILE A 194 -14.53 5.23 -13.06
N HIS A 195 -15.19 6.33 -12.70
CA HIS A 195 -15.34 7.50 -13.58
C HIS A 195 -13.98 8.10 -14.00
N LEU A 196 -13.00 8.15 -13.07
CA LEU A 196 -11.66 8.63 -13.41
C LEU A 196 -10.94 7.72 -14.40
N LEU A 197 -11.11 6.40 -14.29
CA LEU A 197 -10.55 5.43 -15.24
C LEU A 197 -11.22 5.52 -16.62
N GLU A 198 -12.51 5.85 -16.68
CA GLU A 198 -13.28 5.97 -17.93
C GLU A 198 -13.01 7.25 -18.73
N THR A 199 -12.57 8.30 -18.05
CA THR A 199 -12.31 9.61 -18.67
C THR A 199 -10.86 9.77 -19.14
N SER A 200 -10.17 8.65 -19.36
CA SER A 200 -8.76 8.55 -19.79
C SER A 200 -8.61 8.50 -21.30
#